data_AF-W9USE1-F1
#
_entry.id   AF-W9USE1-F1
#
_cell.length_a   1.000
_cell.length_b   1.000
_cell.length_c   1.000
_cell.angle_alpha   90.00
_cell.angle_beta   90.00
_cell.angle_gamma   90.00
#
_symmetry.space_group_name_H-M   'P 1'
#
loop_
_entity.id
_entity.type
_entity.pdbx_description
1 polymer ?
#
loop_
_entity_poly.entity_id
_entity_poly.type
_entity_poly.pdbx_seq_one_letter_code
_entity_poly.pdbx_strand_id
1 'polypeptide(L)'
;MSNPLLEQHQLPPFSSIQASHIEPALDHLLAENRLLIEDITAKTDAHDWQSLVMTLDEAGDRLSNAWSVASHLNSVMNSDELREVYNRCLPKLSEYWTEMGQNKALFDATHA
;
A
#
# COMPACT_ATOMS: atom_id res chain seq x y z
N MET A 1 1.92 -1.99 20.53
CA MET A 1 3.09 -2.66 19.92
C MET A 1 3.20 -2.18 18.50
N SER A 2 4.40 -1.85 18.03
CA SER A 2 4.62 -1.32 16.68
C SER A 2 4.53 -2.44 15.64
N ASN A 3 4.01 -2.15 14.45
CA ASN A 3 3.93 -3.11 13.35
C ASN A 3 5.17 -2.96 12.45
N PRO A 4 6.05 -3.98 12.34
CA PRO A 4 7.30 -3.86 11.58
C PRO A 4 7.11 -3.65 10.07
N LEU A 5 5.91 -3.91 9.53
CA LEU A 5 5.58 -3.64 8.14
C LEU A 5 5.23 -2.17 7.87
N LEU A 6 5.05 -1.36 8.93
CA LEU A 6 4.78 0.07 8.85
C LEU A 6 6.03 0.93 9.13
N GLU A 7 7.13 0.30 9.50
CA GLU A 7 8.40 0.94 9.81
C GLU A 7 9.34 0.95 8.61
N GLN A 8 10.23 1.94 8.55
CA GLN A 8 11.28 1.99 7.52
C GLN A 8 12.49 1.18 7.96
N HIS A 9 12.87 0.21 7.13
CA HIS A 9 14.06 -0.60 7.33
C HIS A 9 14.87 -0.66 6.03
N GLN A 10 16.20 -0.71 6.14
CA GLN A 10 17.06 -0.93 4.97
C GLN A 10 16.83 -2.32 4.35
N LEU A 11 16.54 -3.31 5.19
CA LEU A 11 16.16 -4.67 4.79
C LEU A 11 14.97 -5.12 5.64
N PRO A 12 14.01 -5.90 5.09
CA PRO A 12 12.88 -6.37 5.86
C PRO A 12 13.32 -7.19 7.10
N PRO A 13 12.83 -6.86 8.31
CA PRO A 13 13.19 -7.58 9.54
C PRO A 13 12.39 -8.89 9.65
N PHE A 14 12.63 -9.84 8.73
CA PHE A 14 11.82 -11.06 8.58
C PHE A 14 11.62 -11.85 9.89
N SER A 15 12.62 -11.85 10.79
CA SER A 15 12.55 -12.53 12.09
C SER A 15 11.50 -11.95 13.05
N SER A 16 11.07 -10.71 12.83
CA SER A 16 10.11 -9.99 13.68
C SER A 16 8.70 -9.93 13.07
N ILE A 17 8.55 -10.36 11.81
CA ILE A 17 7.28 -10.31 11.08
C ILE A 17 6.47 -11.57 11.36
N GLN A 18 5.20 -11.40 11.69
CA GLN A 18 4.25 -12.48 11.97
C GLN A 18 3.04 -12.33 11.04
N ALA A 19 2.32 -13.43 10.79
CA ALA A 19 1.12 -13.41 9.95
C ALA A 19 0.07 -12.39 10.45
N SER A 20 -0.05 -12.22 11.77
CA SER A 20 -0.94 -11.25 12.41
C SER A 20 -0.61 -9.78 12.12
N HIS A 21 0.59 -9.48 11.60
CA HIS A 21 0.97 -8.12 11.23
C HIS A 21 0.51 -7.71 9.83
N ILE A 22 0.28 -8.67 8.92
CA ILE A 22 0.11 -8.43 7.48
C ILE A 22 -1.18 -7.67 7.18
N GLU A 23 -2.33 -8.21 7.57
CA GLU A 23 -3.63 -7.60 7.26
C GLU A 23 -3.81 -6.23 7.94
N PRO A 24 -3.45 -6.03 9.22
CA PRO A 24 -3.50 -4.69 9.83
C PRO A 24 -2.57 -3.67 9.18
N ALA A 25 -1.37 -4.07 8.75
CA ALA A 25 -0.45 -3.17 8.03
C ALA A 25 -1.03 -2.78 6.67
N LEU A 26 -1.59 -3.76 5.95
CA LEU A 26 -2.20 -3.53 4.65
C LEU A 26 -3.41 -2.58 4.78
N ASP A 27 -4.32 -2.84 5.72
CA ASP A 27 -5.50 -2.00 5.94
C ASP A 27 -5.12 -0.56 6.28
N HIS A 28 -4.07 -0.38 7.09
CA HIS A 28 -3.54 0.93 7.42
C HIS A 28 -2.99 1.65 6.18
N LEU A 29 -2.12 1.00 5.40
CA LEU A 29 -1.50 1.60 4.22
C LEU A 29 -2.52 1.91 3.12
N LEU A 30 -3.52 1.04 2.93
CA LEU A 30 -4.61 1.29 1.99
C LEU A 30 -5.47 2.50 2.41
N ALA A 31 -5.75 2.64 3.72
CA ALA A 31 -6.48 3.80 4.23
C ALA A 31 -5.67 5.10 4.10
N GLU A 32 -4.38 5.07 4.46
CA GLU A 32 -3.48 6.22 4.29
C GLU A 32 -3.39 6.66 2.82
N ASN A 33 -3.23 5.70 1.89
CA ASN A 33 -3.13 6.02 0.48
C ASN A 33 -4.42 6.64 -0.06
N ARG A 34 -5.60 6.14 0.34
CA ARG A 34 -6.89 6.73 -0.06
C ARG A 34 -7.04 8.17 0.42
N LEU A 35 -6.71 8.44 1.68
CA LEU A 35 -6.73 9.80 2.23
C LEU A 35 -5.76 10.72 1.49
N LEU A 36 -4.55 10.24 1.20
CA LEU A 36 -3.58 11.00 0.43
C LEU A 36 -4.11 11.37 -0.96
N ILE A 37 -4.73 10.41 -1.65
CA ILE A 37 -5.33 10.62 -2.98
C ILE A 37 -6.45 11.66 -2.92
N GLU A 38 -7.33 11.57 -1.93
CA GLU A 38 -8.38 12.57 -1.70
C GLU A 38 -7.77 13.95 -1.48
N ASP A 39 -6.75 14.06 -0.62
CA ASP A 39 -6.09 15.32 -0.29
C ASP A 39 -5.38 15.95 -1.49
N ILE A 40 -4.65 15.17 -2.30
CA ILE A 40 -3.95 15.72 -3.46
C ILE A 40 -4.91 16.10 -4.58
N THR A 41 -5.98 15.33 -4.80
CA THR A 41 -6.96 15.62 -5.86
C THR A 41 -7.95 16.72 -5.51
N ALA A 42 -8.10 17.05 -4.22
CA ALA A 42 -8.90 18.19 -3.77
C ALA A 42 -8.21 19.55 -3.97
N LYS A 43 -6.89 19.56 -4.24
CA LYS A 43 -6.14 20.80 -4.47
C LYS A 43 -6.50 21.39 -5.84
N THR A 44 -6.72 22.70 -5.85
CA THR A 44 -7.01 23.47 -7.08
C THR A 44 -5.77 24.09 -7.71
N ASP A 45 -4.63 24.03 -7.00
CA ASP A 45 -3.35 24.52 -7.52
C ASP A 45 -2.84 23.60 -8.63
N ALA A 46 -2.03 24.14 -9.54
CA ALA A 46 -1.45 23.35 -10.62
C ALA A 46 -0.61 22.20 -10.04
N HIS A 47 -0.86 20.99 -10.53
CA HIS A 47 -0.05 19.82 -10.19
C HIS A 47 1.26 19.86 -10.98
N ASP A 48 2.32 19.42 -10.33
CA ASP A 48 3.61 19.17 -10.96
C ASP A 48 4.09 17.76 -10.61
N TRP A 49 5.23 17.39 -11.16
CA TRP A 49 5.82 16.08 -10.92
C TRP A 49 5.99 15.77 -9.42
N GLN A 50 6.41 16.75 -8.62
CA GLN A 50 6.72 16.56 -7.20
C GLN A 50 5.44 16.43 -6.37
N SER A 51 4.47 17.29 -6.61
CA SER A 51 3.23 17.37 -5.83
C SER A 51 2.25 16.23 -6.14
N LEU A 52 2.26 15.70 -7.36
CA LEU A 52 1.37 14.62 -7.79
C LEU A 52 2.10 13.29 -7.94
N VAL A 53 3.00 13.17 -8.93
CA VAL A 53 3.57 11.87 -9.33
C VAL A 53 4.48 11.31 -8.25
N MET A 54 5.40 12.11 -7.71
CA MET A 54 6.33 11.68 -6.66
C MET A 54 5.58 11.31 -5.38
N THR A 55 4.59 12.11 -4.98
CA THR A 55 3.72 11.82 -3.83
C THR A 55 2.98 10.47 -3.98
N LEU A 56 2.42 10.20 -5.16
CA LEU A 56 1.74 8.95 -5.46
C LEU A 56 2.72 7.76 -5.50
N ASP A 57 3.90 7.96 -6.07
CA ASP A 57 4.95 6.94 -6.16
C ASP A 57 5.43 6.54 -4.77
N GLU A 58 5.76 7.50 -3.89
CA GLU A 58 6.18 7.24 -2.52
C GLU A 58 5.13 6.44 -1.71
N ALA A 59 3.85 6.78 -1.86
CA ALA A 59 2.75 6.07 -1.21
C ALA A 59 2.55 4.65 -1.78
N GLY A 60 2.67 4.50 -3.10
CA GLY A 60 2.66 3.21 -3.78
C GLY A 60 3.83 2.33 -3.34
N ASP A 61 5.02 2.91 -3.20
CA ASP A 61 6.23 2.20 -2.81
C ASP A 61 6.16 1.70 -1.36
N ARG A 62 5.56 2.48 -0.45
CA ARG A 62 5.29 2.02 0.93
C ARG A 62 4.38 0.79 0.96
N LEU A 63 3.28 0.83 0.21
CA LEU A 63 2.35 -0.30 0.07
C LEU A 63 3.04 -1.52 -0.56
N SER A 64 3.79 -1.29 -1.65
CA SER A 64 4.53 -2.32 -2.38
C SER A 64 5.57 -2.99 -1.51
N ASN A 65 6.35 -2.23 -0.72
CA ASN A 65 7.33 -2.75 0.21
C ASN A 65 6.69 -3.68 1.24
N ALA A 66 5.60 -3.26 1.90
CA ALA A 66 4.90 -4.10 2.87
C ALA A 66 4.31 -5.38 2.23
N TRP A 67 3.69 -5.25 1.06
CA TRP A 67 3.09 -6.39 0.37
C TRP A 67 4.13 -7.38 -0.18
N SER A 68 5.28 -6.90 -0.64
CA SER A 68 6.37 -7.74 -1.16
C SER A 68 6.87 -8.73 -0.09
N VAL A 69 6.93 -8.28 1.17
CA VAL A 69 7.31 -9.11 2.31
C VAL A 69 6.27 -10.20 2.57
N ALA A 70 4.99 -9.84 2.57
CA ALA A 70 3.89 -10.80 2.75
C ALA A 70 3.86 -11.84 1.61
N SER A 71 4.03 -11.40 0.37
CA SER A 71 4.09 -12.26 -0.81
C SER A 71 5.31 -13.20 -0.78
N HIS A 72 6.48 -12.69 -0.39
CA HIS A 72 7.69 -13.50 -0.23
C HIS A 72 7.50 -14.58 0.84
N LEU A 73 7.04 -14.22 2.04
CA LEU A 73 6.77 -15.18 3.11
C LEU A 73 5.76 -16.24 2.69
N ASN A 74 4.68 -15.83 2.01
CA ASN A 74 3.71 -16.77 1.46
C ASN A 74 4.33 -17.72 0.42
N SER A 75 5.35 -17.30 -0.33
CA SER A 75 6.04 -18.10 -1.34
C SER A 75 7.11 -19.04 -0.78
N VAL A 76 7.85 -18.64 0.26
CA VAL A 76 9.04 -19.40 0.72
C VAL A 76 8.90 -19.98 2.12
N MET A 77 7.92 -19.52 2.90
CA MET A 77 7.69 -19.89 4.29
C MET A 77 6.19 -20.09 4.57
N ASN A 78 5.48 -20.70 3.62
CA ASN A 78 4.03 -20.84 3.68
C ASN A 78 3.55 -21.64 4.92
N SER A 79 2.51 -21.14 5.59
CA SER A 79 1.74 -21.84 6.62
C SER A 79 0.24 -21.65 6.38
N ASP A 80 -0.61 -22.39 7.10
CA ASP A 80 -2.06 -22.21 7.00
C ASP A 80 -2.49 -20.80 7.43
N GLU A 81 -1.90 -20.27 8.50
CA GLU A 81 -2.16 -18.91 8.98
C GLU A 81 -1.71 -17.85 7.97
N LEU A 82 -0.52 -17.99 7.39
CA LEU A 82 -0.02 -17.06 6.37
C LEU A 82 -0.89 -17.10 5.11
N ARG A 83 -1.27 -18.30 4.66
CA ARG A 83 -2.11 -18.48 3.46
C ARG A 83 -3.48 -17.86 3.65
N GLU A 84 -4.08 -18.03 4.83
CA GLU A 84 -5.38 -17.47 5.16
C GLU A 84 -5.34 -15.93 5.14
N VAL A 85 -4.36 -15.34 5.84
CA VAL A 85 -4.18 -13.87 5.86
C VAL A 85 -3.90 -13.33 4.46
N TYR A 86 -3.01 -13.98 3.71
CA TYR A 86 -2.69 -13.59 2.33
C TYR A 86 -3.93 -13.57 1.43
N ASN A 87 -4.76 -14.61 1.52
CA ASN A 87 -6.00 -14.70 0.75
C ASN A 87 -7.04 -13.64 1.12
N ARG A 88 -7.12 -13.23 2.41
CA ARG A 88 -7.99 -12.11 2.83
C ARG A 88 -7.49 -10.76 2.31
N CYS A 89 -6.19 -10.62 2.10
CA CYS A 89 -5.57 -9.39 1.60
C CYS A 89 -5.74 -9.18 0.09
N LEU A 90 -5.73 -10.24 -0.72
CA LEU A 90 -5.87 -10.18 -2.17
C LEU A 90 -7.08 -9.38 -2.68
N PRO A 91 -8.32 -9.58 -2.19
CA PRO A 91 -9.47 -8.81 -2.65
C PRO A 91 -9.34 -7.32 -2.30
N LYS A 92 -8.79 -6.97 -1.12
CA LYS A 92 -8.57 -5.58 -0.70
C LYS A 92 -7.61 -4.85 -1.64
N LEU A 93 -6.52 -5.51 -2.03
CA LEU A 93 -5.58 -4.99 -3.02
C LEU A 93 -6.22 -4.84 -4.39
N SER A 94 -6.98 -5.85 -4.83
CA SER A 94 -7.66 -5.82 -6.13
C SER A 94 -8.67 -4.67 -6.22
N GLU A 95 -9.41 -4.43 -5.14
CA GLU A 95 -10.32 -3.30 -5.00
C GLU A 95 -9.56 -1.97 -5.08
N TYR A 96 -8.51 -1.79 -4.25
CA TYR A 96 -7.70 -0.57 -4.27
C TYR A 96 -7.08 -0.27 -5.64
N TRP A 97 -6.54 -1.26 -6.34
CA TRP A 97 -5.98 -1.05 -7.68
C TRP A 97 -7.06 -0.71 -8.72
N THR A 98 -8.27 -1.23 -8.56
CA THR A 98 -9.42 -0.87 -9.38
C THR A 98 -9.84 0.58 -9.11
N GLU A 99 -9.95 0.97 -7.84
CA GLU A 99 -10.23 2.35 -7.43
C GLU A 99 -9.20 3.32 -8.04
N MET A 100 -7.91 3.01 -7.91
CA MET A 100 -6.81 3.79 -8.50
C MET A 100 -6.95 3.95 -10.01
N GLY A 101 -7.11 2.83 -10.73
CA GLY A 101 -7.19 2.82 -12.19
C GLY A 101 -8.45 3.49 -12.75
N GLN A 102 -9.52 3.58 -11.94
CA GLN A 102 -10.80 4.19 -12.31
C GLN A 102 -11.03 5.56 -11.66
N ASN A 103 -10.06 6.10 -10.94
CA ASN A 103 -10.20 7.39 -10.27
C ASN A 103 -10.11 8.53 -11.28
N LYS A 104 -11.27 9.11 -11.61
CA LYS A 104 -11.38 10.24 -12.53
C LYS A 104 -10.63 11.48 -12.04
N ALA A 105 -10.67 11.77 -10.74
CA ALA A 105 -10.01 12.96 -10.20
C ALA A 105 -8.48 12.86 -10.33
N LEU A 106 -7.90 11.67 -10.08
CA LEU A 106 -6.49 11.41 -10.35
C LEU A 106 -6.16 11.53 -11.84
N PHE A 107 -6.99 10.97 -12.71
CA PHE A 107 -6.79 11.12 -14.15
C PHE A 107 -6.77 12.58 -14.58
N ASP A 108 -7.76 13.37 -14.16
CA ASP A 108 -7.85 14.79 -14.50
C ASP A 108 -6.63 15.57 -13.95
N ALA A 109 -6.17 15.25 -12.74
CA ALA A 109 -4.99 15.86 -12.11
C ALA A 109 -3.69 15.64 -12.91
N THR A 110 -3.56 14.52 -13.65
CA THR A 110 -2.38 14.27 -14.51
C THR A 110 -2.39 15.04 -15.84
N HIS A 111 -3.51 15.70 -16.19
CA HIS A 111 -3.69 16.41 -17.46
C HIS A 111 -3.87 17.93 -17.28
N ALA A 112 -3.88 18.42 -16.03
CA ALA A 112 -3.95 19.84 -15.68
C ALA A 112 -2.58 20.50 -15.79
#